data_AF-A0A963T6S6-F1
#
_entry.id   AF-A0A963T6S6-F1
#
_cell.length_a   1.000
_cell.length_b   1.000
_cell.length_c   1.000
_cell.angle_alpha   90.00
_cell.angle_beta   90.00
_cell.angle_gamma   90.00
#
_symmetry.space_group_name_H-M   'P 1'
#
loop_
_entity.id
_entity.type
_entity.pdbx_description
1 polymer ?
#
loop_
_entity_poly.entity_id
_entity_poly.type
_entity_poly.pdbx_seq_one_letter_code
_entity_poly.pdbx_strand_id
1 'polypeptide(L)' 'MDWMELSQAARSWWVVWLMILFVGVLFWAFRPKNRKRFEQDAMIPFKDEENGG' A
#
# COMPACT_ATOMS: atom_id res chain seq x y z
N MET A 1 -22.45 -22.42 -23.81
CA MET A 1 -21.47 -21.38 -23.45
C MET A 1 -20.25 -21.61 -24.31
N ASP A 2 -20.25 -20.97 -25.47
CA ASP A 2 -19.17 -21.12 -26.46
C ASP A 2 -17.92 -20.38 -26.01
N TRP A 3 -16.75 -20.85 -26.48
CA TRP A 3 -15.45 -20.22 -26.21
C TRP A 3 -15.40 -18.73 -26.54
N MET A 4 -16.24 -18.30 -27.50
CA MET A 4 -16.40 -16.90 -27.90
C MET A 4 -17.00 -16.04 -26.78
N GLU A 5 -17.98 -16.55 -26.02
CA GLU A 5 -18.65 -15.84 -24.92
C GLU A 5 -17.71 -15.64 -23.73
N LEU A 6 -16.91 -16.67 -23.42
CA LEU A 6 -15.89 -16.61 -22.36
C LEU A 6 -14.81 -15.56 -22.68
N SER A 7 -14.42 -15.44 -23.95
CA SER A 7 -13.38 -14.49 -24.37
C SER A 7 -13.83 -13.02 -24.27
N GLN A 8 -15.10 -12.74 -24.58
CA GLN A 8 -15.66 -11.38 -24.50
C GLN A 8 -15.86 -10.97 -23.04
N ALA A 9 -16.36 -11.87 -22.20
CA ALA A 9 -16.45 -11.65 -20.75
C ALA A 9 -15.05 -11.45 -20.14
N ALA A 10 -14.08 -12.31 -20.47
CA ALA A 10 -12.71 -12.22 -19.94
C ALA A 10 -12.04 -10.88 -20.24
N ARG A 11 -12.27 -10.29 -21.42
CA ARG A 11 -11.65 -9.01 -21.79
C ARG A 11 -12.17 -7.83 -20.97
N SER A 12 -13.47 -7.81 -20.63
CA SER A 12 -14.02 -6.78 -19.73
C SER A 12 -13.56 -6.98 -18.30
N TRP A 13 -13.42 -8.23 -17.85
CA TRP A 13 -12.99 -8.56 -16.50
C TRP A 13 -11.53 -8.24 -16.23
N TRP A 14 -10.68 -8.26 -17.27
CA TRP A 14 -9.28 -7.86 -17.16
C TRP A 14 -9.09 -6.41 -16.67
N VAL A 15 -9.90 -5.48 -17.18
CA VAL A 15 -9.82 -4.06 -16.80
C VAL A 15 -10.20 -3.87 -15.34
N VAL A 16 -11.24 -4.56 -14.87
CA VAL A 16 -11.69 -4.54 -13.47
C VAL A 16 -10.59 -5.08 -12.54
N TRP A 17 -9.92 -6.16 -12.94
CA TRP A 17 -8.78 -6.71 -12.20
C TRP A 17 -7.62 -5.72 -12.06
N LEU A 18 -7.25 -5.04 -13.14
CA LEU A 18 -6.21 -4.00 -13.11
C LEU A 18 -6.59 -2.83 -12.19
N MET A 19 -7.86 -2.43 -12.19
CA MET A 19 -8.37 -1.39 -11.28
C MET A 19 -8.26 -1.80 -9.81
N ILE A 20 -8.62 -3.04 -9.46
CA ILE A 20 -8.48 -3.56 -8.10
C ILE A 20 -7.01 -3.58 -7.67
N LEU A 21 -6.10 -4.06 -8.53
CA LEU A 21 -4.67 -4.07 -8.25
C LEU A 21 -4.13 -2.65 -8.04
N PHE A 22 -4.53 -1.70 -8.87
CA PHE A 22 -4.13 -0.30 -8.75
C PHE A 22 -4.58 0.31 -7.42
N VAL A 23 -5.85 0.15 -7.04
CA VAL A 23 -6.35 0.64 -5.75
C VAL A 23 -5.68 -0.08 -4.58
N GLY A 24 -5.40 -1.39 -4.72
CA GLY A 24 -4.66 -2.16 -3.72
C GLY A 24 -3.26 -1.60 -3.46
N VAL A 25 -2.53 -1.24 -4.53
CA VAL A 25 -1.20 -0.60 -4.42
C VAL A 25 -1.30 0.79 -3.80
N LEU A 26 -2.28 1.62 -4.19
CA LEU A 26 -2.49 2.92 -3.56
C LEU A 26 -2.78 2.76 -2.07
N PHE A 27 -3.69 1.86 -1.69
CA PHE A 27 -4.03 1.63 -0.29
C PHE A 27 -2.82 1.13 0.52
N TRP A 28 -1.97 0.30 -0.08
CA TRP A 28 -0.72 -0.15 0.53
C TRP A 28 0.31 0.99 0.67
N ALA A 29 0.48 1.81 -0.37
CA ALA A 29 1.42 2.94 -0.36
C ALA A 29 1.01 4.04 0.62
N PHE A 30 -0.29 4.34 0.71
CA PHE A 30 -0.85 5.25 1.71
C PHE A 30 -0.95 4.63 3.11
N ARG A 31 -0.78 3.30 3.25
CA ARG A 31 -0.80 2.65 4.56
C ARG A 31 0.39 3.16 5.38
N PRO A 32 0.15 3.91 6.48
CA PRO A 32 1.20 4.53 7.27
C PRO A 32 1.86 3.52 8.21
N LYS A 33 2.11 2.28 7.74
CA LYS A 33 2.53 1.15 8.59
C LYS A 33 3.95 1.31 9.16
N ASN A 34 4.74 2.30 8.70
CA ASN A 34 6.06 2.57 9.25
C ASN A 34 6.27 3.99 9.82
N ARG A 35 5.27 4.89 9.74
CA ARG A 35 5.41 6.25 10.31
C ARG A 35 5.61 6.19 11.83
N LYS A 36 4.90 5.30 12.52
CA LYS A 36 5.03 5.13 13.98
C LYS A 36 6.40 4.62 14.42
N ARG A 37 7.12 3.84 13.59
CA ARG A 37 8.46 3.35 13.93
C ARG A 37 9.53 4.42 13.65
N PHE A 38 9.38 5.15 12.55
CA PHE A 38 10.25 6.29 12.24
C PHE A 38 10.13 7.44 13.27
N GLU A 39 8.94 7.73 13.80
CA GLU A 39 8.78 8.72 14.88
C GLU A 39 9.44 8.26 16.19
N GLN A 40 9.38 6.96 16.51
CA GLN A 40 10.02 6.41 17.72
C GLN A 40 11.54 6.41 17.63
N ASP A 41 12.11 6.08 16.46
CA ASP A 41 13.55 6.05 16.24
C ASP A 41 14.15 7.47 16.12
N ALA A 42 13.38 8.45 15.63
CA ALA A 42 13.80 9.85 15.55
C ALA A 42 13.91 10.53 16.93
N MET A 43 13.26 9.99 17.97
CA MET A 43 13.38 10.49 19.34
C MET A 43 14.63 9.96 20.07
N ILE A 44 15.38 9.01 19.48
CA ILE A 44 16.62 8.48 20.07
C ILE A 44 17.68 9.59 20.29
N PRO A 45 18.04 10.43 19.29
CA PRO A 45 19.03 11.51 19.50
C PRO A 45 18.58 12.60 20.48
N PHE A 46 17.28 12.79 20.70
CA PHE A 46 16.75 13.79 21.65
C PHE A 46 16.72 13.29 23.11
N LYS A 47 16.83 11.98 23.35
CA LYS A 47 16.84 11.41 24.71
C LYS A 47 18.18 11.61 25.43
N ASP A 48 19.26 11.90 24.71
CA ASP A 48 20.58 12.15 25.30
C ASP A 48 20.77 13.59 25.79
N GLU A 49 19.88 14.53 25.47
CA GLU A 49 19.97 15.92 25.96
C GLU A 49 19.38 16.12 27.38
N GLU A 50 18.65 15.16 27.94
CA GLU A 50 18.03 15.28 29.29
C GLU A 50 19.00 14.96 30.45
N ASN A 51 20.16 14.34 30.19
CA ASN A 51 21.09 13.87 31.23
C ASN A 51 22.49 14.53 31.20
N GLY A 52 22.64 15.68 30.55
CA GLY A 52 23.93 16.37 30.44
C GLY A 52 23.83 17.89 30.43
N GLY A 53 23.63 18.48 31.59
CA GLY A 53 23.74 19.93 31.86
C GLY A 53 24.03 20.19 33.32
#